data_AF-A0A7S0QEE4-F1
#
_entry.id   AF-A0A7S0QEE4-F1
#
_cell.length_a   1.000
_cell.length_b   1.000
_cell.length_c   1.000
_cell.angle_alpha   90.00
_cell.angle_beta   90.00
_cell.angle_gamma   90.00
#
_symmetry.space_group_name_H-M   'P 1'
#
loop_
_entity.id
_entity.type
_entity.pdbx_description
1 polymer ?
#
loop_
_entity_poly.entity_id
_entity_poly.type
_entity_poly.pdbx_seq_one_letter_code
_entity_poly.pdbx_strand_id
1 'polypeptide(L)'
;CFLTKEYSAYGKYTVRLWDARGGGAWRHVSVDDRIPCDKGTLRPRFMKPHKNEVWAMLLEKAFAKLWGSYGALDGGLTLCGMQAMTGDRVFQLSCGPDGAWTRQDLVHLSGAGGGPGSLSDVGLRDTPGAKPLSPEELWAALARHDSERALLSASINKTGQGG
;
A
#
# COMPACT_ATOMS: atom_id res chain seq x y z
N CYS A 1 -4.60 -9.13 8.81
CA CYS A 1 -3.62 -8.09 9.16
C CYS A 1 -2.95 -8.41 10.52
N PHE A 2 -3.44 -8.05 11.70
CA PHE A 2 -2.79 -8.46 12.97
C PHE A 2 -3.27 -9.83 13.47
N LEU A 3 -2.32 -10.70 13.87
CA LEU A 3 -2.63 -11.96 14.57
C LEU A 3 -2.56 -11.77 16.09
N THR A 4 -1.60 -10.96 16.55
CA THR A 4 -1.56 -10.49 17.95
C THR A 4 -2.51 -9.30 18.09
N LYS A 5 -3.63 -9.49 18.80
CA LYS A 5 -4.71 -8.48 18.91
C LYS A 5 -4.64 -7.64 20.19
N GLU A 6 -3.78 -8.01 21.12
CA GLU A 6 -3.64 -7.38 22.43
C GLU A 6 -2.21 -6.90 22.65
N TYR A 7 -2.02 -6.05 23.65
CA TYR A 7 -0.69 -5.64 24.08
C TYR A 7 0.12 -6.86 24.52
N SER A 8 1.35 -6.95 24.00
CA SER A 8 2.27 -8.02 24.33
C SER A 8 3.26 -7.53 25.37
N ALA A 9 3.25 -8.09 26.57
CA ALA A 9 4.23 -7.75 27.62
C ALA A 9 5.68 -8.05 27.21
N TYR A 10 5.87 -8.93 26.23
CA TYR A 10 7.18 -9.25 25.64
C TYR A 10 7.56 -8.33 24.47
N GLY A 11 6.72 -7.34 24.14
CA GLY A 11 6.94 -6.41 23.03
C GLY A 11 6.91 -7.05 21.64
N LYS A 12 6.43 -8.29 21.50
CA LYS A 12 6.42 -9.05 20.23
C LYS A 12 5.02 -9.13 19.62
N TYR A 13 4.91 -8.76 18.35
CA TYR A 13 3.67 -8.73 17.58
C TYR A 13 3.84 -9.52 16.28
N THR A 14 2.77 -10.20 15.84
CA THR A 14 2.76 -10.90 14.54
C THR A 14 1.67 -10.32 13.64
N VAL A 15 2.08 -9.96 12.43
CA VAL A 15 1.22 -9.43 11.37
C VAL A 15 1.23 -10.43 10.21
N ARG A 16 0.05 -10.76 9.70
CA ARG A 16 -0.15 -11.49 8.45
C ARG A 16 -0.33 -10.50 7.31
N LEU A 17 0.62 -10.53 6.37
CA LEU A 17 0.66 -9.70 5.16
C LEU A 17 0.78 -10.59 3.93
N TRP A 18 0.20 -10.17 2.82
CA TRP A 18 0.35 -10.80 1.52
C TRP A 18 1.63 -10.29 0.85
N ASP A 19 2.47 -11.23 0.44
CA ASP A 19 3.64 -10.95 -0.39
C ASP A 19 3.28 -11.26 -1.84
N ALA A 20 3.03 -10.24 -2.65
CA ALA A 20 2.64 -10.38 -4.05
C ALA A 20 3.79 -10.87 -4.96
N ARG A 21 5.03 -10.88 -4.46
CA ARG A 21 6.20 -11.36 -5.21
C ARG A 21 6.12 -12.89 -5.38
N GLY A 22 6.73 -13.40 -6.46
CA GLY A 22 6.93 -14.83 -6.64
C GLY A 22 5.65 -15.68 -6.70
N GLY A 23 4.54 -15.12 -7.20
CA GLY A 23 3.26 -15.84 -7.35
C GLY A 23 2.27 -15.64 -6.20
N GLY A 24 2.62 -14.84 -5.19
CA GLY A 24 1.67 -14.44 -4.15
C GLY A 24 1.54 -15.45 -3.01
N ALA A 25 1.90 -15.04 -1.80
CA ALA A 25 1.68 -15.87 -0.61
C ALA A 25 1.47 -15.04 0.67
N TRP A 26 0.63 -15.54 1.57
CA TRP A 26 0.49 -14.97 2.90
C TRP A 26 1.73 -15.28 3.74
N ARG A 27 2.32 -14.26 4.36
CA ARG A 27 3.48 -14.34 5.24
C ARG A 27 3.13 -13.86 6.64
N HIS A 28 3.61 -14.59 7.64
CA HIS A 28 3.57 -14.14 9.03
C HIS A 28 4.87 -13.40 9.33
N VAL A 29 4.76 -12.13 9.68
CA VAL A 29 5.89 -11.26 9.98
C VAL A 29 5.82 -10.89 11.46
N SER A 30 6.80 -11.38 12.23
CA SER A 30 6.95 -10.99 13.63
C SER A 30 7.87 -9.79 13.76
N VAL A 31 7.45 -8.79 14.54
CA VAL A 31 8.20 -7.57 14.85
C VAL A 31 8.15 -7.30 16.34
N ASP A 32 9.22 -6.69 16.86
CA ASP A 32 9.22 -6.09 18.19
C ASP A 32 8.69 -4.64 18.16
N ASP A 33 8.50 -4.03 19.33
CA ASP A 33 8.00 -2.65 19.52
C ASP A 33 9.07 -1.55 19.51
N ARG A 34 10.33 -1.86 19.16
CA ARG A 34 11.36 -0.83 19.00
C ARG A 34 11.14 -0.07 17.69
N ILE A 35 10.65 1.15 17.77
CA ILE A 35 10.36 2.00 16.62
C ILE A 35 11.56 2.93 16.33
N PRO A 36 12.00 3.08 15.07
CA PRO A 36 13.00 4.08 14.71
C PRO A 36 12.51 5.50 14.99
N CYS A 37 13.26 6.25 15.79
CA CYS A 37 12.99 7.63 16.14
C CYS A 37 14.08 8.57 15.61
N ASP A 38 13.74 9.84 15.42
CA ASP A 38 14.73 10.86 15.07
C ASP A 38 15.73 11.07 16.21
N LYS A 39 17.02 11.20 15.85
CA LYS A 39 18.13 11.29 16.80
C LYS A 39 17.90 12.43 17.80
N GLY A 40 18.02 12.11 19.10
CA GLY A 40 17.80 13.08 20.17
C GLY A 40 16.33 13.40 20.45
N THR A 41 15.39 12.65 19.86
CA THR A 41 13.96 12.82 20.06
C THR A 41 13.28 11.47 20.31
N LEU A 42 12.03 11.51 20.81
CA LEU A 42 11.14 10.35 20.85
C LEU A 42 10.10 10.37 19.72
N ARG A 43 10.38 11.11 18.64
CA ARG A 43 9.47 11.24 17.51
C ARG A 43 9.72 10.11 16.51
N PRO A 44 8.69 9.33 16.12
CA PRO A 44 8.82 8.33 15.07
C PRO A 44 9.32 8.95 13.77
N ARG A 45 10.30 8.30 13.14
CA ARG A 45 10.96 8.81 11.91
C ARG A 45 10.08 8.67 10.67
N PHE A 46 9.33 7.57 10.58
CA PHE A 46 8.53 7.18 9.41
C PHE A 46 7.04 7.44 9.68
N MET A 47 6.22 6.41 9.92
CA MET A 47 4.81 6.56 10.29
C MET A 47 4.64 7.39 11.57
N LYS A 48 3.86 8.47 11.47
CA LYS A 48 3.54 9.38 12.58
C LYS A 48 2.06 9.28 12.91
N PRO A 49 1.66 8.55 13.97
CA PRO A 49 0.26 8.44 14.34
C PRO A 49 -0.26 9.77 14.88
N HIS A 50 -1.54 10.06 14.64
CA HIS A 50 -2.20 11.28 15.13
C HIS A 50 -2.43 11.28 16.66
N LYS A 51 -2.33 10.12 17.32
CA LYS A 51 -2.56 9.88 18.76
C LYS A 51 -1.71 8.71 19.27
N ASN A 52 -2.08 8.11 20.40
CA ASN A 52 -1.47 6.90 20.98
C ASN A 52 -1.84 5.62 20.19
N GLU A 53 -1.59 5.63 18.88
CA GLU A 53 -1.88 4.53 17.98
C GLU A 53 -0.58 3.84 17.54
N VAL A 54 -0.18 2.80 18.26
CA VAL A 54 1.05 2.04 17.97
C VAL A 54 0.90 1.11 16.76
N TRP A 55 -0.34 0.71 16.46
CA TRP A 55 -0.65 -0.30 15.44
C TRP A 55 -0.13 0.09 14.06
N ALA A 56 -0.24 1.38 13.68
CA ALA A 56 0.19 1.87 12.38
C ALA A 56 1.71 1.79 12.22
N MET A 57 2.46 2.13 13.28
CA MET A 57 3.93 2.02 13.29
C MET A 57 4.40 0.55 13.24
N LEU A 58 3.72 -0.35 13.96
CA LEU A 58 4.01 -1.79 13.90
C LEU A 58 3.70 -2.38 12.53
N LEU A 59 2.60 -1.93 11.90
CA LEU A 59 2.22 -2.36 10.56
C LEU A 59 3.26 -1.93 9.52
N GLU A 60 3.67 -0.66 9.55
CA GLU A 60 4.74 -0.15 8.70
C GLU A 60 6.04 -0.93 8.92
N LYS A 61 6.43 -1.19 10.17
CA LYS A 61 7.63 -1.99 10.50
C LYS A 61 7.54 -3.41 9.95
N ALA A 62 6.39 -4.07 10.07
CA ALA A 62 6.18 -5.40 9.53
C ALA A 62 6.25 -5.40 7.99
N PHE A 63 5.70 -4.37 7.36
CA PHE A 63 5.77 -4.20 5.92
C PHE A 63 7.20 -3.92 5.44
N ALA A 64 7.94 -3.04 6.11
CA ALA A 64 9.37 -2.80 5.87
C ALA A 64 10.18 -4.09 6.00
N LYS A 65 9.92 -4.89 7.04
CA LYS A 65 10.58 -6.19 7.23
C LYS A 65 10.26 -7.19 6.10
N LEU A 66 9.02 -7.19 5.59
CA LEU A 66 8.64 -8.04 4.46
C LEU A 66 9.41 -7.65 3.18
N TRP A 67 9.59 -6.36 2.96
CA TRP A 67 10.33 -5.80 1.82
C TRP A 67 11.85 -5.72 2.05
N GLY A 68 12.33 -6.09 3.25
CA GLY A 68 13.74 -6.20 3.60
C GLY A 68 14.29 -5.01 4.40
N SER A 69 13.76 -3.80 4.20
CA SER A 69 14.12 -2.63 5.01
C SER A 69 13.09 -1.50 4.89
N TYR A 70 13.20 -0.48 5.75
CA TYR A 70 12.43 0.76 5.58
C TYR A 70 12.79 1.49 4.28
N GLY A 71 14.06 1.45 3.85
CA GLY A 71 14.48 2.07 2.60
C GLY A 71 13.88 1.41 1.36
N ALA A 72 13.55 0.12 1.43
CA ALA A 72 12.86 -0.59 0.36
C ALA A 72 11.38 -0.18 0.20
N LEU A 73 10.84 0.60 1.14
CA LEU A 73 9.48 1.16 1.02
C LEU A 73 9.46 2.50 0.28
N ASP A 74 10.62 3.12 0.06
CA ASP A 74 10.71 4.42 -0.60
C ASP A 74 10.22 4.33 -2.05
N GLY A 75 9.53 5.38 -2.49
CA GLY A 75 8.90 5.43 -3.82
C GLY A 75 7.71 4.49 -4.03
N GLY A 76 7.19 3.85 -2.97
CA GLY A 76 6.06 2.92 -3.07
C GLY A 76 4.69 3.58 -3.29
N LEU A 77 3.79 2.82 -3.93
CA LEU A 77 2.39 3.22 -4.16
C LEU A 77 1.50 2.77 -3.00
N THR A 78 0.48 3.57 -2.66
CA THR A 78 -0.53 3.21 -1.64
C THR A 78 -1.20 1.86 -1.91
N LEU A 79 -1.39 1.52 -3.19
CA LEU A 79 -1.95 0.24 -3.63
C LEU A 79 -1.12 -0.96 -3.19
N CYS A 80 0.21 -0.83 -3.07
CA CYS A 80 1.07 -1.90 -2.56
C CYS A 80 0.68 -2.26 -1.12
N GLY A 81 0.39 -1.24 -0.29
CA GLY A 81 -0.11 -1.44 1.06
C GLY A 81 -1.48 -2.12 1.09
N MET A 82 -2.40 -1.69 0.22
CA MET A 82 -3.73 -2.32 0.10
C MET A 82 -3.63 -3.79 -0.27
N GLN A 83 -2.87 -4.11 -1.33
CA GLN A 83 -2.64 -5.48 -1.76
C GLN A 83 -1.97 -6.32 -0.67
N ALA A 84 -1.00 -5.77 0.07
CA ALA A 84 -0.36 -6.48 1.16
C ALA A 84 -1.31 -6.78 2.34
N MET A 85 -2.35 -5.97 2.55
CA MET A 85 -3.31 -6.17 3.63
C MET A 85 -4.45 -7.11 3.24
N THR A 86 -4.89 -7.10 1.98
CA THR A 86 -6.05 -7.87 1.50
C THR A 86 -5.67 -9.15 0.77
N GLY A 87 -4.53 -9.17 0.08
CA GLY A 87 -4.16 -10.23 -0.86
C GLY A 87 -4.91 -10.19 -2.19
N ASP A 88 -5.77 -9.20 -2.38
CA ASP A 88 -6.62 -9.08 -3.57
C ASP A 88 -5.93 -8.31 -4.70
N ARG A 89 -6.54 -8.39 -5.88
CA ARG A 89 -6.17 -7.54 -7.03
C ARG A 89 -6.54 -6.09 -6.74
N VAL A 90 -5.61 -5.19 -7.01
CA VAL A 90 -5.77 -3.75 -6.82
C VAL A 90 -5.52 -3.02 -8.14
N PHE A 91 -6.27 -1.95 -8.36
CA PHE A 91 -6.14 -1.07 -9.53
C PHE A 91 -6.50 0.36 -9.14
N GLN A 92 -6.12 1.31 -9.98
CA GLN A 92 -6.49 2.71 -9.88
C GLN A 92 -7.30 3.13 -11.09
N LEU A 93 -8.23 4.05 -10.87
CA LEU A 93 -8.85 4.84 -11.93
C LEU A 93 -8.29 6.26 -11.81
N SER A 94 -7.71 6.79 -12.88
CA SER A 94 -7.17 8.16 -12.90
C SER A 94 -7.86 8.98 -13.98
N CYS A 95 -8.16 10.24 -13.65
CA CYS A 95 -8.75 11.18 -14.59
C CYS A 95 -7.65 11.83 -15.42
N GLY A 96 -7.74 11.70 -16.75
CA GLY A 96 -6.91 12.40 -17.70
C GLY A 96 -7.30 13.89 -17.84
N PRO A 97 -6.46 14.69 -18.52
CA PRO A 97 -6.75 16.10 -18.81
C PRO A 97 -8.00 16.33 -19.67
N ASP A 98 -8.39 15.31 -20.43
CA ASP A 98 -9.59 15.26 -21.27
C ASP A 98 -10.87 14.92 -20.49
N GLY A 99 -10.75 14.68 -19.17
CA GLY A 99 -11.86 14.25 -18.32
C GLY A 99 -12.21 12.77 -18.44
N ALA A 100 -11.48 12.02 -19.27
CA ALA A 100 -11.67 10.58 -19.41
C ALA A 100 -10.94 9.82 -18.29
N TRP A 101 -11.52 8.74 -17.80
CA TRP A 101 -10.96 7.95 -16.71
C TRP A 101 -10.32 6.67 -17.23
N THR A 102 -9.05 6.44 -16.94
CA THR A 102 -8.33 5.25 -17.37
C THR A 102 -8.07 4.32 -16.19
N ARG A 103 -8.18 3.02 -16.44
CA ARG A 103 -7.83 1.98 -15.48
C ARG A 103 -6.36 1.62 -15.60
N GLN A 104 -5.69 1.59 -14.46
CA GLN A 104 -4.30 1.21 -14.34
C GLN A 104 -4.16 0.12 -13.29
N ASP A 105 -3.60 -1.03 -13.67
CA ASP A 105 -3.35 -2.14 -12.76
C ASP A 105 -1.97 -2.02 -12.13
N LEU A 106 -1.86 -2.47 -10.88
CA LEU A 106 -0.59 -2.58 -10.19
C LEU A 106 0.24 -3.73 -10.81
N VAL A 107 1.48 -3.44 -11.19
CA VAL A 107 2.39 -4.40 -11.80
C VAL A 107 3.75 -4.39 -11.11
N HIS A 108 4.34 -5.57 -10.96
CA HIS A 108 5.74 -5.70 -10.56
C HIS A 108 6.61 -5.59 -11.82
N LEU A 109 7.37 -4.50 -11.91
CA LEU A 109 8.33 -4.26 -12.98
C LEU A 109 9.50 -5.21 -12.75
N SER A 110 9.62 -6.24 -13.58
CA SER A 110 10.71 -7.21 -13.45
C SER A 110 12.04 -6.55 -13.79
N GLY A 111 12.86 -6.27 -12.78
CA GLY A 111 14.31 -6.20 -12.89
C GLY A 111 14.88 -7.58 -12.60
N ALA A 112 15.62 -8.16 -13.55
CA ALA A 112 16.28 -9.45 -13.39
C ALA A 112 17.28 -9.41 -12.22
N GLY A 113 16.89 -9.91 -11.05
CA GLY A 113 17.79 -10.04 -9.91
C GLY A 113 17.05 -10.67 -8.73
N GLY A 114 17.51 -11.83 -8.27
CA GLY A 114 16.91 -12.62 -7.19
C GLY A 114 17.05 -12.01 -5.79
N GLY A 115 17.01 -10.68 -5.66
CA GLY A 115 16.96 -9.97 -4.39
C GLY A 115 15.53 -9.67 -3.95
N PRO A 116 15.32 -9.28 -2.67
CA PRO A 116 14.07 -8.67 -2.27
C PRO A 116 13.97 -7.32 -3.00
N GLY A 117 13.21 -7.27 -4.09
CA GLY A 117 12.97 -6.04 -4.85
C GLY A 117 12.45 -4.91 -3.96
N SER A 118 12.56 -3.69 -4.44
CA SER A 118 12.08 -2.47 -3.77
C SER A 118 10.65 -2.14 -4.18
N LEU A 119 9.92 -1.37 -3.39
CA LEU A 119 8.61 -0.85 -3.83
C LEU A 119 8.72 0.08 -5.04
N SER A 120 9.89 0.66 -5.30
CA SER A 120 10.18 1.39 -6.54
C SER A 120 10.10 0.50 -7.79
N ASP A 121 10.20 -0.83 -7.63
CA ASP A 121 10.03 -1.79 -8.71
C ASP A 121 8.55 -2.14 -8.95
N VAL A 122 7.62 -1.52 -8.20
CA VAL A 122 6.18 -1.69 -8.38
C VAL A 122 5.59 -0.42 -8.98
N GLY A 123 4.92 -0.57 -10.12
CA GLY A 123 4.36 0.53 -10.88
C GLY A 123 2.90 0.33 -11.26
N LEU A 124 2.35 1.34 -11.91
CA LEU A 124 1.04 1.27 -12.56
C LEU A 124 1.22 1.15 -14.07
N ARG A 125 0.39 0.31 -14.71
CA ARG A 125 0.28 0.25 -16.16
C ARG A 125 -1.17 0.24 -16.56
N ASP A 126 -1.47 0.91 -17.67
CA ASP A 126 -2.81 0.88 -18.25
C ASP A 126 -3.22 -0.56 -18.54
N THR A 127 -4.45 -0.89 -18.14
CA THR A 127 -5.01 -2.23 -18.33
C THR A 127 -5.11 -2.51 -19.83
N PRO A 128 -4.47 -3.56 -20.37
CA PRO A 128 -4.53 -3.86 -21.80
C PRO A 128 -5.98 -4.05 -22.27
N GLY A 129 -6.39 -3.27 -23.28
CA GLY A 129 -7.73 -3.33 -23.85
C GLY A 129 -8.83 -2.66 -23.03
N ALA A 130 -8.51 -2.03 -21.89
CA ALA A 130 -9.48 -1.21 -21.18
C ALA A 130 -9.77 0.07 -21.97
N LYS A 131 -11.05 0.38 -22.14
CA LYS A 131 -11.50 1.64 -22.73
C LYS A 131 -11.51 2.73 -21.66
N PRO A 132 -11.18 3.98 -22.00
CA PRO A 132 -11.43 5.12 -21.12
C PRO A 132 -12.92 5.20 -20.77
N LEU A 133 -13.21 5.54 -19.52
CA LEU A 133 -14.56 5.66 -18.98
C LEU A 133 -14.96 7.14 -18.94
N SER A 134 -16.19 7.41 -19.34
CA SER A 134 -16.86 8.69 -19.04
C SER A 134 -17.15 8.81 -17.53
N PRO A 135 -17.47 10.01 -17.03
CA PRO A 135 -17.86 10.20 -15.63
C PRO A 135 -19.06 9.33 -15.21
N GLU A 136 -20.05 9.12 -16.08
CA GLU A 136 -21.21 8.28 -15.78
C GLU A 136 -20.82 6.80 -15.66
N GLU A 137 -19.98 6.31 -16.57
CA GLU A 137 -19.46 4.93 -16.52
C GLU A 137 -18.56 4.70 -15.31
N LEU A 138 -17.78 5.70 -14.90
CA LEU A 138 -17.03 5.68 -13.65
C LEU A 138 -17.96 5.48 -12.45
N TRP A 139 -19.00 6.30 -12.32
CA TRP A 139 -19.94 6.18 -11.20
C TRP A 139 -20.64 4.83 -11.17
N ALA A 140 -21.03 4.31 -12.33
CA ALA A 140 -21.59 2.96 -12.44
C ALA A 140 -20.59 1.88 -12.01
N ALA A 141 -19.31 2.01 -12.40
CA ALA A 141 -18.26 1.07 -11.98
C ALA A 141 -18.02 1.13 -10.47
N LEU A 142 -17.99 2.32 -9.88
CA LEU A 142 -17.84 2.50 -8.43
C LEU A 142 -19.02 1.92 -7.67
N ALA A 143 -20.26 2.17 -8.11
CA ALA A 143 -21.47 1.62 -7.49
C ALA A 143 -21.48 0.08 -7.53
N ARG A 144 -21.04 -0.53 -8.64
CA ARG A 144 -20.88 -1.98 -8.74
C ARG A 144 -19.88 -2.49 -7.70
N HIS A 145 -18.69 -1.89 -7.61
CA HIS A 145 -17.68 -2.32 -6.66
C HIS A 145 -18.08 -2.09 -5.20
N ASP A 146 -18.82 -1.03 -4.91
CA ASP A 146 -19.41 -0.81 -3.58
C ASP A 146 -20.42 -1.92 -3.23
N SER A 147 -21.28 -2.31 -4.19
CA SER A 147 -22.22 -3.42 -3.99
C SER A 147 -21.54 -4.77 -3.75
N GLU A 148 -20.34 -4.96 -4.33
CA GLU A 148 -19.47 -6.12 -4.13
C GLU A 148 -18.65 -6.03 -2.83
N ARG A 149 -18.79 -4.96 -2.06
CA ARG A 149 -18.01 -4.66 -0.84
C ARG A 149 -16.50 -4.55 -1.09
N ALA A 150 -16.12 -4.06 -2.26
CA ALA A 150 -14.73 -3.73 -2.56
C ALA A 150 -14.22 -2.61 -1.64
N LEU A 151 -12.94 -2.65 -1.30
CA LEU A 151 -12.28 -1.54 -0.62
C LEU A 151 -12.01 -0.42 -1.63
N LEU A 152 -12.55 0.77 -1.37
CA LEU A 152 -12.39 1.94 -2.23
C LEU A 152 -11.69 3.07 -1.49
N SER A 153 -10.86 3.82 -2.22
CA SER A 153 -10.26 5.07 -1.74
C SER A 153 -10.24 6.09 -2.85
N ALA A 154 -10.34 7.36 -2.49
CA ALA A 154 -10.23 8.48 -3.43
C ALA A 154 -9.19 9.47 -2.93
N SER A 155 -8.46 10.06 -3.86
CA SER A 155 -7.55 11.18 -3.60
C SER A 155 -7.72 12.23 -4.69
N ILE A 156 -7.50 13.49 -4.31
CA ILE A 156 -7.45 14.61 -5.25
C ILE A 156 -6.01 15.11 -5.23
N ASN A 157 -5.35 15.02 -6.38
CA ASN A 157 -4.05 15.65 -6.53
C ASN A 157 -4.29 17.16 -6.65
N LYS A 158 -3.76 17.95 -5.72
CA LYS A 158 -3.74 19.41 -5.89
C LYS A 158 -2.76 19.73 -7.02
N THR A 159 -3.27 19.87 -8.23
CA THR A 159 -2.54 20.51 -9.32
C THR A 159 -2.31 21.98 -8.94
N GLY A 160 -1.03 22.31 -8.69
CA GLY A 160 -0.45 23.64 -8.48
C GLY A 160 -1.38 24.83 -8.21
N GLN A 161 -1.38 25.32 -6.96
CA GLN A 161 -1.21 26.75 -6.74
C GLN A 161 0.29 26.98 -6.54
N GLY A 162 0.96 27.47 -7.58
CA GLY A 162 2.24 28.15 -7.44
C GLY A 162 1.99 29.60 -7.03
N GLY A 163 2.85 30.12 -6.14
CA GLY A 163 2.84 31.51 -5.67
C GLY A 163 2.45 31.64 -4.22
#